data_AF-A0A537GRW1-F1
#
_entry.id   AF-A0A537GRW1-F1
#
_cell.length_a   1.000
_cell.length_b   1.000
_cell.length_c   1.000
_cell.angle_alpha   90.00
_cell.angle_beta   90.00
_cell.angle_gamma   90.00
#
_symmetry.space_group_name_H-M   'P 1'
#
loop_
_entity.id
_entity.type
_entity.pdbx_description
1 polymer ?
#
loop_
_entity_poly.entity_id
_entity_poly.type
_entity_poly.pdbx_seq_one_letter_code
_entity_poly.pdbx_strand_id
1 'polypeptide(L)'
;MSQQTQTEQRKRRRKRSKRLQSSRYKIRVRYKYHYYRWITTKDYGSFKDIYEKYKDKGYTYWCVPKGDPVFANPGLETMGEQLDSVVSSNGNYEVPTRYFERDYAGELVVVKPFLLPETRLTPEHPVLFCGSAPQKSKWYEPQTRPSLKKEWKPAGELTKDDWVFFPLFKGEREADPELLYLLGLYMAEGYPTGHQVCFSLGHDERELAEQICQMVEKHWNVRATINRHRYGFSVRFSKEALADFMRKQFGSRAFNKKIPSWILEQRDPRPFLEGWMQGDGFRRGNTWRLHTSSRTAAYQALLMGSRLGVMPAIYKDDREQRSIIEGRRVNAKPSYEVRFHLEGSKYSNKASHVVRTSKGYWIRIKEIQREKFSGKVCNMETPSNTYLLSFIVHNCADLPPEFSSQDGTWTGYRLDGDKTHTASTLKRYGRHKAWIDPAYKFEGKPVILVYNASQSN
;
A
#
# COMPACT_ATOMS: atom_id res chain seq x y z
N MET A 1 -1.59 22.23 34.62
CA MET A 1 -0.21 21.78 34.94
C MET A 1 0.70 23.00 34.94
N SER A 2 1.43 23.28 36.02
CA SER A 2 2.09 24.59 36.24
C SER A 2 3.30 24.81 35.32
N GLN A 3 3.64 26.08 35.06
CA GLN A 3 4.81 26.46 34.24
C GLN A 3 6.14 25.89 34.79
N GLN A 4 6.21 25.60 36.10
CA GLN A 4 7.36 24.92 36.72
C GLN A 4 7.51 23.47 36.23
N THR A 5 6.40 22.73 36.05
CA THR A 5 6.44 21.33 35.62
C THR A 5 6.93 21.18 34.17
N GLN A 6 6.56 22.11 33.28
CA GLN A 6 7.05 22.14 31.90
C GLN A 6 8.54 22.51 31.82
N THR A 7 8.99 23.42 32.69
CA THR A 7 10.39 23.88 32.74
C THR A 7 11.32 22.78 33.26
N GLU A 8 10.89 22.02 34.26
CA GLU A 8 11.62 20.85 34.76
C GLU A 8 11.67 19.71 33.74
N GLN A 9 10.57 19.43 33.02
CA GLN A 9 10.57 18.45 31.93
C GLN A 9 11.54 18.85 30.81
N ARG A 10 11.60 20.13 30.43
CA ARG A 10 12.58 20.64 29.45
C ARG A 10 14.02 20.53 29.96
N LYS A 11 14.29 20.84 31.23
CA LYS A 11 15.62 20.67 31.86
C LYS A 11 16.04 19.20 31.94
N ARG A 12 15.12 18.29 32.27
CA ARG A 12 15.36 16.83 32.29
C ARG A 12 15.63 16.29 30.89
N ARG A 13 14.87 16.71 29.86
CA ARG A 13 15.13 16.37 28.45
C ARG A 13 16.50 16.88 27.99
N ARG A 14 16.88 18.11 28.31
CA ARG A 14 18.22 18.67 28.01
C ARG A 14 19.35 17.94 28.71
N LYS A 15 19.21 17.62 30.01
CA LYS A 15 20.20 16.82 30.75
C LYS A 15 20.32 15.40 30.20
N ARG A 16 19.20 14.76 29.83
CA ARG A 16 19.18 13.42 29.23
C ARG A 16 19.83 13.41 27.85
N SER A 17 19.51 14.40 27.00
CA SER A 17 20.15 14.60 25.68
C SER A 17 21.66 14.85 25.78
N LYS A 18 22.11 15.69 26.73
CA LYS A 18 23.55 15.88 27.00
C LYS A 18 24.25 14.61 27.50
N ARG A 19 23.59 13.83 28.36
CA ARG A 19 24.14 12.57 28.89
C ARG A 19 24.23 11.49 27.81
N LEU A 20 23.22 11.43 26.94
CA LEU A 20 23.20 10.62 25.73
C LEU A 20 24.38 11.00 24.81
N GLN A 21 24.62 12.29 24.52
CA GLN A 21 25.71 12.75 23.64
C GLN A 21 27.12 12.40 24.15
N SER A 22 27.30 12.23 25.47
CA SER A 22 28.61 11.90 26.05
C SER A 22 28.85 10.40 26.25
N SER A 23 27.80 9.57 26.29
CA SER A 23 27.97 8.14 26.53
C SER A 23 28.23 7.38 25.23
N ARG A 24 29.27 6.56 25.33
CA ARG A 24 29.71 5.58 24.36
C ARG A 24 28.93 4.29 24.64
N TYR A 25 28.20 3.75 23.66
CA TYR A 25 27.33 2.58 23.80
C TYR A 25 27.94 1.35 23.14
N LYS A 26 27.71 0.16 23.72
CA LYS A 26 28.26 -1.10 23.22
C LYS A 26 27.30 -1.75 22.22
N ILE A 27 27.78 -1.99 21.00
CA ILE A 27 27.08 -2.78 19.98
C ILE A 27 27.81 -4.11 19.76
N ARG A 28 27.06 -5.19 19.53
CA ARG A 28 27.59 -6.55 19.37
C ARG A 28 28.02 -6.78 17.91
N VAL A 29 29.24 -7.26 17.73
CA VAL A 29 29.97 -7.44 16.47
C VAL A 29 30.29 -8.91 16.31
N ARG A 30 30.17 -9.50 15.11
CA ARG A 30 30.66 -10.85 14.80
C ARG A 30 32.02 -10.74 14.12
N TYR A 31 33.09 -10.92 14.87
CA TYR A 31 34.47 -10.77 14.37
C TYR A 31 34.92 -11.95 13.48
N LYS A 32 34.40 -13.17 13.72
CA LYS A 32 34.60 -14.38 12.86
C LYS A 32 33.34 -15.25 12.84
N TYR A 33 33.24 -16.28 11.98
CA TYR A 33 32.01 -17.08 11.71
C TYR A 33 31.28 -17.53 13.00
N HIS A 34 32.02 -17.72 14.11
CA HIS A 34 31.47 -18.00 15.45
C HIS A 34 31.92 -17.09 16.61
N TYR A 35 32.70 -16.02 16.39
CA TYR A 35 33.20 -15.14 17.46
C TYR A 35 32.49 -13.79 17.49
N TYR A 36 32.00 -13.39 18.67
CA TYR A 36 31.40 -12.07 18.91
C TYR A 36 32.30 -11.19 19.78
N ARG A 37 32.31 -9.88 19.49
CA ARG A 37 33.00 -8.83 20.26
C ARG A 37 32.04 -7.66 20.48
N TRP A 38 32.25 -6.87 21.52
CA TRP A 38 31.51 -5.63 21.72
C TRP A 38 32.38 -4.47 21.26
N ILE A 39 31.86 -3.61 20.38
CA ILE A 39 32.52 -2.33 20.06
C ILE A 39 31.74 -1.18 20.65
N THR A 40 32.44 -0.11 20.96
CA THR A 40 31.89 1.04 21.65
C THR A 40 31.71 2.19 20.65
N THR A 41 30.48 2.58 20.37
CA THR A 41 30.12 3.68 19.45
C THR A 41 29.57 4.91 20.18
N LYS A 42 29.70 6.10 19.60
CA LYS A 42 29.02 7.32 20.05
C LYS A 42 27.73 7.59 19.28
N ASP A 43 27.40 6.78 18.27
CA ASP A 43 26.44 7.14 17.23
C ASP A 43 25.13 6.40 17.43
N TYR A 44 24.09 7.16 17.81
CA TYR A 44 22.73 6.70 18.06
C TYR A 44 21.81 7.94 18.01
N GLY A 45 20.52 7.75 17.75
CA GLY A 45 19.56 8.86 17.63
C GLY A 45 18.31 8.48 16.86
N SER A 46 17.39 9.43 16.69
CA SER A 46 16.24 9.24 15.80
C SER A 46 16.70 9.14 14.34
N PHE A 47 15.85 8.60 13.46
CA PHE A 47 16.10 8.59 12.01
C PHE A 47 16.59 9.95 11.49
N LYS A 48 15.97 11.04 11.94
CA LYS A 48 16.32 12.40 11.52
C LYS A 48 17.74 12.78 11.95
N ASP A 49 18.13 12.50 13.19
CA ASP A 49 19.46 12.83 13.71
C ASP A 49 20.56 12.08 12.97
N ILE A 50 20.26 10.82 12.63
CA ILE A 50 21.14 9.93 11.90
C ILE A 50 21.23 10.33 10.43
N TYR A 51 20.11 10.63 9.77
CA TYR A 51 20.07 11.13 8.40
C TYR A 51 20.95 12.37 8.24
N GLU A 52 20.79 13.39 9.07
CA GLU A 52 21.60 14.62 8.99
C GLU A 52 23.10 14.37 9.11
N LYS A 53 23.51 13.36 9.88
CA LYS A 53 24.91 13.02 10.10
C LYS A 53 25.56 12.25 8.94
N TYR A 54 24.77 11.48 8.19
CA TYR A 54 25.27 10.50 7.22
C TYR A 54 24.78 10.71 5.78
N LYS A 55 23.84 11.64 5.54
CA LYS A 55 23.29 11.94 4.20
C LYS A 55 24.37 12.20 3.14
N ASP A 56 25.49 12.79 3.52
CA ASP A 56 26.60 13.13 2.60
C ASP A 56 27.72 12.07 2.59
N LYS A 57 27.53 10.93 3.27
CA LYS A 57 28.56 9.89 3.48
C LYS A 57 28.31 8.62 2.65
N GLY A 58 27.54 8.73 1.57
CA GLY A 58 27.25 7.63 0.65
C GLY A 58 26.17 6.65 1.14
N TYR A 59 25.33 7.06 2.10
CA TYR A 59 24.15 6.30 2.54
C TYR A 59 22.93 6.72 1.72
N THR A 60 22.08 5.76 1.39
CA THR A 60 20.93 5.94 0.50
C THR A 60 19.62 5.89 1.29
N TYR A 61 18.75 6.88 1.09
CA TYR A 61 17.53 7.06 1.87
C TYR A 61 16.29 7.03 0.99
N TRP A 62 15.76 5.83 0.77
CA TRP A 62 14.63 5.57 -0.11
C TRP A 62 13.33 6.06 0.53
N CYS A 63 12.58 6.93 -0.15
CA CYS A 63 11.35 7.48 0.41
C CYS A 63 10.26 7.70 -0.65
N VAL A 64 9.06 7.97 -0.17
CA VAL A 64 7.84 8.33 -0.90
C VAL A 64 7.38 9.68 -0.37
N PRO A 65 6.78 10.58 -1.17
CA PRO A 65 6.22 11.82 -0.65
C PRO A 65 5.22 11.59 0.49
N LYS A 66 5.32 12.39 1.56
CA LYS A 66 4.31 12.40 2.60
C LYS A 66 2.99 12.88 2.00
N GLY A 67 1.88 12.20 2.30
CA GLY A 67 0.59 12.49 1.66
C GLY A 67 0.22 11.54 0.53
N ASP A 68 1.17 10.77 -0.02
CA ASP A 68 0.91 9.85 -1.12
C ASP A 68 0.17 8.60 -0.66
N PRO A 69 -0.62 7.97 -1.54
CA PRO A 69 -1.43 6.82 -1.19
C PRO A 69 -0.59 5.56 -0.98
N VAL A 70 -0.93 4.78 0.05
CA VAL A 70 -0.40 3.43 0.30
C VAL A 70 -1.53 2.45 0.55
N PHE A 71 -1.44 1.25 -0.01
CA PHE A 71 -2.44 0.21 0.24
C PHE A 71 -2.30 -0.28 1.68
N ALA A 72 -3.33 -0.02 2.46
CA ALA A 72 -3.38 -0.25 3.89
C ALA A 72 -4.71 -0.89 4.28
N ASN A 73 -4.84 -1.35 5.52
CA ASN A 73 -6.11 -1.87 6.01
C ASN A 73 -7.01 -0.72 6.45
N PRO A 74 -8.26 -0.60 5.95
CA PRO A 74 -8.93 -1.54 5.04
C PRO A 74 -8.74 -1.22 3.55
N GLY A 75 -8.21 -0.07 3.15
CA GLY A 75 -8.02 0.22 1.71
C GLY A 75 -6.80 1.05 1.36
N LEU A 76 -6.97 2.37 1.37
CA LEU A 76 -5.99 3.33 0.88
C LEU A 76 -5.83 4.40 1.94
N GLU A 77 -4.64 4.44 2.53
CA GLU A 77 -4.28 5.41 3.57
C GLU A 77 -3.11 6.28 3.11
N THR A 78 -2.66 7.17 3.98
CA THR A 78 -1.71 8.22 3.64
C THR A 78 -0.31 7.91 4.15
N MET A 79 0.69 7.98 3.27
CA MET A 79 2.10 7.87 3.66
C MET A 79 2.49 8.93 4.68
N GLY A 80 3.12 8.49 5.78
CA GLY A 80 3.59 9.34 6.87
C GLY A 80 2.60 9.49 8.04
N GLU A 81 1.44 8.84 7.96
CA GLU A 81 0.55 8.62 9.11
C GLU A 81 0.83 7.28 9.78
N GLN A 82 0.33 7.09 11.00
CA GLN A 82 0.40 5.80 11.68
C GLN A 82 -0.67 4.89 11.09
N LEU A 83 -0.23 3.77 10.50
CA LEU A 83 -1.09 2.81 9.82
C LEU A 83 -1.23 1.54 10.65
N ASP A 84 -2.45 0.98 10.67
CA ASP A 84 -2.73 -0.31 11.32
C ASP A 84 -1.99 -1.45 10.63
N SER A 85 -2.06 -1.52 9.31
CA SER A 85 -1.29 -2.46 8.49
C SER A 85 -1.25 -2.04 7.02
N VAL A 86 -0.25 -2.54 6.29
CA VAL A 86 -0.04 -2.31 4.85
C VAL A 86 0.03 -3.61 4.07
N VAL A 87 -0.36 -3.57 2.80
CA VAL A 87 -0.27 -4.74 1.93
C VAL A 87 1.18 -4.97 1.52
N SER A 88 1.68 -6.19 1.70
CA SER A 88 3.04 -6.59 1.36
C SER A 88 3.13 -7.37 0.05
N SER A 89 4.34 -7.59 -0.47
CA SER A 89 4.64 -8.44 -1.63
C SER A 89 4.19 -9.90 -1.50
N ASN A 90 3.94 -10.38 -0.28
CA ASN A 90 3.35 -11.69 -0.02
C ASN A 90 1.82 -11.74 -0.13
N GLY A 91 1.18 -10.58 -0.35
CA GLY A 91 -0.28 -10.45 -0.49
C GLY A 91 -1.06 -10.27 0.80
N ASN A 92 -0.39 -10.27 1.96
CA ASN A 92 -1.03 -10.11 3.28
C ASN A 92 -0.90 -8.67 3.80
N TYR A 93 -1.75 -8.33 4.76
CA TYR A 93 -1.55 -7.17 5.62
C TYR A 93 -0.41 -7.42 6.62
N GLU A 94 0.46 -6.44 6.77
CA GLU A 94 1.54 -6.45 7.76
C GLU A 94 1.57 -5.12 8.53
N VAL A 95 1.75 -5.18 9.85
CA VAL A 95 1.87 -3.99 10.69
C VAL A 95 3.24 -3.37 10.47
N PRO A 96 3.33 -2.08 10.09
CA PRO A 96 4.61 -1.41 10.01
C PRO A 96 5.26 -1.33 11.39
N THR A 97 6.52 -1.73 11.47
CA THR A 97 7.29 -1.77 12.73
C THR A 97 7.92 -0.42 13.05
N ARG A 98 8.27 0.36 12.02
CA ARG A 98 8.98 1.66 12.15
C ARG A 98 8.55 2.61 11.05
N TYR A 99 8.62 3.91 11.34
CA TYR A 99 8.32 4.98 10.39
C TYR A 99 9.49 5.96 10.32
N PHE A 100 9.77 6.42 9.12
CA PHE A 100 10.87 7.32 8.81
C PHE A 100 10.32 8.55 8.10
N GLU A 101 10.83 9.73 8.46
CA GLU A 101 10.49 11.00 7.81
C GLU A 101 11.74 11.88 7.71
N ARG A 102 11.95 12.48 6.55
CA ARG A 102 12.97 13.52 6.34
C ARG A 102 12.43 14.62 5.43
N ASP A 103 13.07 15.78 5.51
CA ASP A 103 12.90 16.82 4.53
C ASP A 103 13.70 16.44 3.27
N TYR A 104 13.16 16.73 2.09
CA TYR A 104 13.77 16.42 0.80
C TYR A 104 13.52 17.56 -0.19
N ALA A 105 14.60 17.97 -0.85
CA ALA A 105 14.57 18.87 -1.98
C ALA A 105 15.36 18.21 -3.12
N GLY A 106 14.69 17.91 -4.22
CA GLY A 106 15.27 17.14 -5.32
C GLY A 106 14.24 16.76 -6.38
N GLU A 107 14.62 15.84 -7.26
CA GLU A 107 13.69 15.29 -8.24
C GLU A 107 12.98 14.06 -7.68
N LEU A 108 11.68 13.92 -7.93
CA LEU A 108 10.98 12.66 -7.79
C LEU A 108 10.87 11.98 -9.15
N VAL A 109 10.85 10.65 -9.12
CA VAL A 109 10.51 9.81 -10.26
C VAL A 109 9.04 9.44 -10.15
N VAL A 110 8.25 9.80 -11.15
CA VAL A 110 6.83 9.45 -11.25
C VAL A 110 6.72 8.27 -12.20
N VAL A 111 6.32 7.11 -11.68
CA VAL A 111 6.18 5.87 -12.44
C VAL A 111 4.71 5.55 -12.62
N LYS A 112 4.25 5.49 -13.87
CA LYS A 112 2.88 5.12 -14.26
C LYS A 112 2.89 3.77 -14.98
N PRO A 113 2.48 2.67 -14.33
CA PRO A 113 2.24 1.40 -15.01
C PRO A 113 0.96 1.45 -15.85
N PHE A 114 0.81 0.51 -16.78
CA PHE A 114 -0.51 0.24 -17.35
C PHE A 114 -1.48 -0.21 -16.26
N LEU A 115 -2.79 0.04 -16.43
CA LEU A 115 -3.88 -0.38 -15.52
C LEU A 115 -3.90 0.29 -14.14
N LEU A 116 -2.74 0.61 -13.57
CA LEU A 116 -2.56 1.08 -12.21
C LEU A 116 -2.41 2.61 -12.14
N PRO A 117 -2.69 3.23 -10.98
CA PRO A 117 -2.33 4.63 -10.72
C PRO A 117 -0.80 4.85 -10.79
N GLU A 118 -0.40 6.12 -10.89
CA GLU A 118 1.01 6.47 -10.77
C GLU A 118 1.48 6.48 -9.32
N THR A 119 2.78 6.27 -9.14
CA THR A 119 3.46 6.36 -7.84
C THR A 119 4.65 7.29 -7.99
N ARG A 120 4.89 8.13 -6.97
CA ARG A 120 6.05 9.02 -6.91
C ARG A 120 7.06 8.49 -5.91
N LEU A 121 8.33 8.50 -6.28
CA LEU A 121 9.42 7.92 -5.50
C LEU A 121 10.64 8.82 -5.55
N THR A 122 11.48 8.77 -4.52
CA THR A 122 12.83 9.30 -4.67
C THR A 122 13.63 8.44 -5.66
N PRO A 123 14.58 8.98 -6.43
CA PRO A 123 15.27 8.25 -7.51
C PRO A 123 15.97 6.97 -7.05
N GLU A 124 16.45 6.97 -5.81
CA GLU A 124 17.12 5.85 -5.19
C GLU A 124 16.20 4.71 -4.74
N HIS A 125 14.87 4.91 -4.71
CA HIS A 125 13.94 3.99 -4.08
C HIS A 125 13.88 2.65 -4.83
N PRO A 126 14.18 1.50 -4.20
CA PRO A 126 14.17 0.21 -4.86
C PRO A 126 12.76 -0.26 -5.19
N VAL A 127 12.54 -0.53 -6.46
CA VAL A 127 11.29 -1.07 -7.00
C VAL A 127 11.49 -2.54 -7.35
N LEU A 128 10.53 -3.39 -6.97
CA LEU A 128 10.54 -4.79 -7.38
C LEU A 128 10.19 -4.84 -8.86
N PHE A 129 11.17 -5.20 -9.68
CA PHE A 129 11.05 -5.17 -11.14
C PHE A 129 11.49 -6.49 -11.77
N CYS A 130 11.14 -6.65 -13.05
CA CYS A 130 11.85 -7.52 -13.96
C CYS A 130 12.00 -6.85 -15.33
N GLY A 131 13.05 -7.17 -16.06
CA GLY A 131 13.27 -6.66 -17.41
C GLY A 131 12.35 -7.30 -18.45
N SER A 132 12.45 -6.84 -19.69
CA SER A 132 11.79 -7.47 -20.83
C SER A 132 12.65 -8.58 -21.46
N ALA A 133 12.01 -9.66 -21.87
CA ALA A 133 12.54 -10.69 -22.74
C ALA A 133 11.79 -10.65 -24.09
N PRO A 134 12.50 -10.65 -25.23
CA PRO A 134 11.86 -10.66 -26.53
C PRO A 134 11.21 -12.02 -26.78
N GLN A 135 9.93 -12.01 -27.15
CA GLN A 135 9.26 -13.19 -27.69
C GLN A 135 9.35 -13.13 -29.21
N LYS A 136 10.21 -13.97 -29.79
CA LYS A 136 10.34 -14.09 -31.24
C LYS A 136 9.02 -14.59 -31.83
N SER A 137 8.53 -13.89 -32.84
CA SER A 137 7.42 -14.34 -33.69
C SER A 137 7.89 -14.32 -35.13
N LYS A 138 7.48 -15.32 -35.91
CA LYS A 138 7.75 -15.39 -37.36
C LYS A 138 6.78 -14.53 -38.18
N TRP A 139 5.62 -14.21 -37.61
CA TRP A 139 4.47 -13.65 -38.34
C TRP A 139 3.99 -12.28 -37.82
N TYR A 140 4.48 -11.87 -36.65
CA TYR A 140 4.08 -10.63 -35.97
C TYR A 140 5.31 -9.91 -35.47
N GLU A 141 5.20 -8.59 -35.24
CA GLU A 141 6.23 -7.83 -34.56
C GLU A 141 6.60 -8.49 -33.22
N PRO A 142 7.90 -8.57 -32.87
CA PRO A 142 8.35 -9.14 -31.60
C PRO A 142 7.65 -8.48 -30.41
N GLN A 143 6.93 -9.29 -29.62
CA GLN A 143 6.33 -8.79 -28.38
C GLN A 143 7.35 -8.88 -27.25
N THR A 144 7.39 -7.87 -26.38
CA THR A 144 8.16 -7.97 -25.14
C THR A 144 7.30 -8.57 -24.04
N ARG A 145 7.84 -9.58 -23.35
CA ARG A 145 7.26 -10.19 -22.15
C ARG A 145 8.18 -9.96 -20.95
N PRO A 146 7.67 -9.99 -19.71
CA PRO A 146 8.54 -9.93 -18.54
C PRO A 146 9.49 -11.13 -18.52
N SER A 147 10.75 -10.92 -18.16
CA SER A 147 11.75 -11.99 -17.99
C SER A 147 11.45 -12.90 -16.79
N LEU A 148 10.54 -12.48 -15.91
CA LEU A 148 10.15 -13.12 -14.65
C LEU A 148 11.29 -13.25 -13.62
N LYS A 149 12.49 -12.75 -13.93
CA LYS A 149 13.60 -12.66 -12.99
C LYS A 149 13.36 -11.49 -12.05
N LYS A 150 13.01 -11.79 -10.80
CA LYS A 150 12.75 -10.80 -9.75
C LYS A 150 14.05 -10.14 -9.31
N GLU A 151 14.11 -8.83 -9.49
CA GLU A 151 15.27 -8.01 -9.12
C GLU A 151 14.80 -6.69 -8.48
N TRP A 152 15.72 -5.99 -7.83
CA TRP A 152 15.48 -4.66 -7.27
C TRP A 152 16.26 -3.64 -8.08
N LYS A 153 15.60 -2.58 -8.51
CA LYS A 153 16.22 -1.48 -9.26
C LYS A 153 15.80 -0.14 -8.68
N PRO A 154 16.71 0.84 -8.53
CA PRO A 154 16.35 2.19 -8.15
C PRO A 154 15.32 2.80 -9.10
N ALA A 155 14.35 3.54 -8.57
CA ALA A 155 13.29 4.16 -9.37
C ALA A 155 13.83 5.02 -10.52
N GLY A 156 14.94 5.73 -10.29
CA GLY A 156 15.60 6.61 -11.27
C GLY A 156 16.28 5.88 -12.44
N GLU A 157 16.46 4.57 -12.34
CA GLU A 157 17.04 3.72 -13.39
C GLU A 157 15.98 2.91 -14.15
N LEU A 158 14.71 2.98 -13.74
CA LEU A 158 13.62 2.30 -14.44
C LEU A 158 13.45 2.86 -15.86
N THR A 159 13.02 1.99 -16.76
CA THR A 159 12.72 2.30 -18.17
C THR A 159 11.31 1.82 -18.53
N LYS A 160 10.78 2.27 -19.68
CA LYS A 160 9.47 1.82 -20.20
C LYS A 160 9.45 0.33 -20.62
N ASP A 161 10.62 -0.31 -20.67
CA ASP A 161 10.76 -1.74 -20.96
C ASP A 161 10.82 -2.59 -19.69
N ASP A 162 10.83 -1.97 -18.52
CA ASP A 162 10.72 -2.66 -17.24
C ASP A 162 9.25 -2.95 -16.87
N TRP A 163 9.09 -3.97 -16.03
CA TRP A 163 7.82 -4.42 -15.48
C TRP A 163 7.85 -4.32 -13.96
N VAL A 164 6.78 -3.79 -13.37
CA VAL A 164 6.61 -3.69 -11.91
C VAL A 164 5.63 -4.75 -11.41
N PHE A 165 5.72 -5.08 -10.12
CA PHE A 165 4.94 -6.18 -9.54
C PHE A 165 3.77 -5.70 -8.68
N PHE A 166 2.59 -6.28 -8.89
CA PHE A 166 1.42 -6.16 -8.01
C PHE A 166 1.08 -7.56 -7.44
N PRO A 167 0.97 -7.74 -6.11
CA PRO A 167 0.78 -9.05 -5.52
C PRO A 167 -0.65 -9.59 -5.71
N LEU A 168 -0.83 -10.91 -5.65
CA LEU A 168 -2.15 -11.48 -5.39
C LEU A 168 -2.54 -11.17 -3.95
N PHE A 169 -3.57 -10.34 -3.75
CA PHE A 169 -4.09 -10.08 -2.41
C PHE A 169 -4.73 -11.34 -1.82
N LYS A 170 -4.36 -11.69 -0.59
CA LYS A 170 -4.79 -12.91 0.09
C LYS A 170 -6.01 -12.66 0.96
N GLY A 171 -6.77 -13.73 1.16
CA GLY A 171 -7.96 -13.73 1.99
C GLY A 171 -8.44 -15.16 2.24
N GLU A 172 -8.71 -15.47 3.50
CA GLU A 172 -9.10 -16.82 3.95
C GLU A 172 -10.43 -16.80 4.72
N ARG A 173 -11.04 -15.62 4.89
CA ARG A 173 -12.32 -15.50 5.59
C ARG A 173 -13.46 -16.08 4.76
N GLU A 174 -14.50 -16.52 5.43
CA GLU A 174 -15.72 -16.97 4.79
C GLU A 174 -16.91 -16.26 5.43
N ALA A 175 -17.88 -15.92 4.60
CA ALA A 175 -19.15 -15.32 4.97
C ALA A 175 -20.21 -15.84 3.99
N ASP A 176 -21.47 -15.72 4.39
CA ASP A 176 -22.60 -16.10 3.55
C ASP A 176 -22.57 -15.31 2.21
N PRO A 177 -22.54 -16.00 1.05
CA PRO A 177 -22.59 -15.35 -0.26
C PRO A 177 -23.76 -14.38 -0.43
N GLU A 178 -24.94 -14.69 0.10
CA GLU A 178 -26.11 -13.82 -0.01
C GLU A 178 -25.93 -12.53 0.80
N LEU A 179 -25.34 -12.64 2.00
CA LEU A 179 -24.98 -11.47 2.80
C LEU A 179 -23.93 -10.62 2.10
N LEU A 180 -22.91 -11.24 1.50
CA LEU A 180 -21.89 -10.53 0.72
C LEU A 180 -22.51 -9.79 -0.45
N TYR A 181 -23.44 -10.42 -1.18
CA TYR A 181 -24.19 -9.80 -2.28
C TYR A 181 -25.02 -8.60 -1.80
N LEU A 182 -25.78 -8.75 -0.70
CA LEU A 182 -26.54 -7.65 -0.08
C LEU A 182 -25.64 -6.47 0.33
N LEU A 183 -24.45 -6.75 0.86
CA LEU A 183 -23.48 -5.72 1.21
C LEU A 183 -22.82 -5.08 -0.02
N GLY A 184 -22.70 -5.82 -1.12
CA GLY A 184 -22.32 -5.28 -2.43
C GLY A 184 -23.37 -4.30 -2.95
N LEU A 185 -24.66 -4.65 -2.87
CA LEU A 185 -25.76 -3.73 -3.19
C LEU A 185 -25.74 -2.50 -2.28
N TYR A 186 -25.42 -2.67 -0.99
CA TYR A 186 -25.25 -1.53 -0.09
C TYR A 186 -24.07 -0.64 -0.50
N MET A 187 -22.98 -1.24 -0.99
CA MET A 187 -21.84 -0.49 -1.52
C MET A 187 -22.23 0.36 -2.73
N ALA A 188 -23.13 -0.09 -3.60
CA ALA A 188 -23.69 0.72 -4.68
C ALA A 188 -24.72 1.74 -4.16
N GLU A 189 -25.87 1.23 -3.72
CA GLU A 189 -27.11 2.00 -3.55
C GLU A 189 -27.41 2.38 -2.10
N GLY A 190 -26.65 1.80 -1.18
CA GLY A 190 -26.86 1.90 0.25
C GLY A 190 -26.31 3.18 0.87
N TYR A 191 -27.00 3.68 1.89
CA TYR A 191 -26.50 4.71 2.79
C TYR A 191 -27.18 4.62 4.17
N PRO A 192 -26.48 5.03 5.26
CA PRO A 192 -27.09 5.12 6.58
C PRO A 192 -27.69 6.53 6.79
N THR A 193 -28.84 6.62 7.45
CA THR A 193 -29.46 7.90 7.84
C THR A 193 -30.16 7.78 9.19
N GLY A 194 -29.74 8.58 10.18
CA GLY A 194 -30.20 8.41 11.56
C GLY A 194 -30.00 6.96 12.05
N HIS A 195 -31.10 6.33 12.48
CA HIS A 195 -31.18 4.93 12.92
C HIS A 195 -31.59 3.95 11.79
N GLN A 196 -31.62 4.43 10.54
CA GLN A 196 -32.08 3.68 9.37
C GLN A 196 -30.95 3.37 8.40
N VAL A 197 -31.15 2.29 7.66
CA VAL A 197 -30.40 1.96 6.46
C VAL A 197 -31.35 2.09 5.28
N CYS A 198 -30.87 2.71 4.21
CA CYS A 198 -31.64 2.98 3.01
C CYS A 198 -30.88 2.49 1.78
N PHE A 199 -31.62 2.03 0.77
CA PHE A 199 -31.14 1.79 -0.58
C PHE A 199 -31.95 2.70 -1.52
N SER A 200 -31.28 3.36 -2.47
CA SER A 200 -31.94 4.13 -3.53
C SER A 200 -31.90 3.34 -4.83
N LEU A 201 -33.04 3.13 -5.46
CA LEU A 201 -33.14 2.30 -6.66
C LEU A 201 -33.91 3.05 -7.75
N GLY A 202 -33.64 2.75 -9.01
CA GLY A 202 -34.34 3.27 -10.18
C GLY A 202 -35.79 2.78 -10.29
N HIS A 203 -36.56 3.36 -11.22
CA HIS A 203 -37.98 3.01 -11.43
C HIS A 203 -38.19 1.59 -11.96
N ASP A 204 -37.20 1.01 -12.64
CA ASP A 204 -37.30 -0.31 -13.25
C ASP A 204 -36.77 -1.42 -12.32
N GLU A 205 -36.37 -1.08 -11.09
CA GLU A 205 -35.67 -1.98 -10.16
C GLU A 205 -36.56 -2.48 -9.02
N ARG A 206 -37.86 -2.61 -9.26
CA ARG A 206 -38.82 -3.06 -8.24
C ARG A 206 -38.51 -4.47 -7.72
N GLU A 207 -38.18 -5.40 -8.62
CA GLU A 207 -37.85 -6.78 -8.23
C GLU A 207 -36.62 -6.82 -7.32
N LEU A 208 -35.61 -6.00 -7.64
CA LEU A 208 -34.42 -5.85 -6.79
C LEU A 208 -34.77 -5.27 -5.42
N ALA A 209 -35.70 -4.30 -5.35
CA ALA A 209 -36.19 -3.76 -4.09
C ALA A 209 -36.85 -4.85 -3.21
N GLU A 210 -37.66 -5.70 -3.82
CA GLU A 210 -38.33 -6.83 -3.14
C GLU A 210 -37.32 -7.90 -2.68
N GLN A 211 -36.30 -8.21 -3.49
CA GLN A 211 -35.19 -9.09 -3.12
C GLN A 211 -34.40 -8.53 -1.93
N ILE A 212 -34.09 -7.22 -1.93
CA ILE A 212 -33.41 -6.58 -0.78
C ILE A 212 -34.24 -6.74 0.49
N CYS A 213 -35.57 -6.54 0.43
CA CYS A 213 -36.43 -6.75 1.60
C CYS A 213 -36.33 -8.17 2.16
N GLN A 214 -36.34 -9.18 1.29
CA GLN A 214 -36.23 -10.60 1.69
C GLN A 214 -34.87 -10.90 2.33
N MET A 215 -33.76 -10.45 1.72
CA MET A 215 -32.41 -10.66 2.26
C MET A 215 -32.22 -9.93 3.60
N VAL A 216 -32.77 -8.71 3.74
CA VAL A 216 -32.75 -7.95 4.99
C VAL A 216 -33.51 -8.67 6.10
N GLU A 217 -34.70 -9.18 5.82
CA GLU A 217 -35.50 -9.93 6.79
C GLU A 217 -34.78 -11.21 7.21
N LYS A 218 -34.25 -11.97 6.25
CA LYS A 218 -33.51 -13.22 6.49
C LYS A 218 -32.23 -13.02 7.31
N HIS A 219 -31.38 -12.05 6.94
CA HIS A 219 -30.07 -11.90 7.60
C HIS A 219 -30.12 -11.08 8.89
N TRP A 220 -31.04 -10.13 9.00
CA TRP A 220 -31.04 -9.16 10.10
C TRP A 220 -32.29 -9.21 10.97
N ASN A 221 -33.29 -10.01 10.60
CA ASN A 221 -34.57 -10.14 11.29
C ASN A 221 -35.25 -8.77 11.49
N VAL A 222 -35.29 -7.97 10.42
CA VAL A 222 -35.95 -6.66 10.38
C VAL A 222 -36.78 -6.58 9.11
N ARG A 223 -38.00 -6.06 9.21
CA ARG A 223 -38.81 -5.77 8.02
C ARG A 223 -38.37 -4.47 7.37
N ALA A 224 -38.14 -4.52 6.06
CA ALA A 224 -37.93 -3.33 5.24
C ALA A 224 -39.23 -2.89 4.57
N THR A 225 -39.29 -1.61 4.23
CA THR A 225 -40.40 -0.97 3.52
C THR A 225 -39.93 -0.42 2.19
N ILE A 226 -40.74 -0.56 1.15
CA ILE A 226 -40.47 0.00 -0.18
C ILE A 226 -41.31 1.26 -0.34
N ASN A 227 -40.66 2.40 -0.47
CA ASN A 227 -41.31 3.70 -0.69
C ASN A 227 -41.05 4.16 -2.12
N ARG A 228 -42.08 4.61 -2.84
CA ARG A 228 -41.91 5.23 -4.15
C ARG A 228 -41.62 6.71 -4.01
N HIS A 229 -40.66 7.21 -4.77
CA HIS A 229 -40.34 8.63 -4.88
C HIS A 229 -40.26 9.04 -6.36
N ARG A 230 -40.04 10.34 -6.60
CA ARG A 230 -40.02 10.93 -7.96
C ARG A 230 -39.04 10.22 -8.91
N TYR A 231 -37.93 9.70 -8.41
CA TYR A 231 -36.83 9.15 -9.22
C TYR A 231 -36.64 7.63 -9.09
N GLY A 232 -37.54 6.93 -8.38
CA GLY A 232 -37.50 5.48 -8.27
C GLY A 232 -38.04 4.98 -6.94
N PHE A 233 -37.42 3.93 -6.40
CA PHE A 233 -37.79 3.31 -5.13
C PHE A 233 -36.75 3.59 -4.04
N SER A 234 -37.21 3.55 -2.79
CA SER A 234 -36.35 3.58 -1.61
C SER A 234 -36.74 2.43 -0.69
N VAL A 235 -35.82 1.46 -0.55
CA VAL A 235 -35.94 0.41 0.46
C VAL A 235 -35.39 0.96 1.77
N ARG A 236 -36.17 0.89 2.85
CA ARG A 236 -35.77 1.43 4.16
C ARG A 236 -36.11 0.48 5.28
N PHE A 237 -35.20 0.33 6.23
CA PHE A 237 -35.46 -0.36 7.49
C PHE A 237 -34.77 0.35 8.65
N SER A 238 -35.36 0.24 9.84
CA SER A 238 -34.88 0.90 11.06
C SER A 238 -34.23 -0.11 11.99
N LYS A 239 -32.91 0.00 12.19
CA LYS A 239 -32.15 -0.76 13.21
C LYS A 239 -30.86 0.01 13.50
N GLU A 240 -30.84 0.70 14.63
CA GLU A 240 -29.76 1.62 15.00
C GLU A 240 -28.39 0.97 14.96
N ALA A 241 -28.23 -0.20 15.59
CA ALA A 241 -26.97 -0.94 15.59
C ALA A 241 -26.44 -1.26 14.18
N LEU A 242 -27.35 -1.50 13.23
CA LEU A 242 -26.98 -1.80 11.85
C LEU A 242 -26.64 -0.54 11.07
N ALA A 243 -27.39 0.56 11.25
CA ALA A 243 -27.03 1.85 10.67
C ALA A 243 -25.65 2.33 11.14
N ASP A 244 -25.33 2.14 12.42
CA ASP A 244 -24.02 2.43 12.99
C ASP A 244 -22.93 1.50 12.46
N PHE A 245 -23.23 0.21 12.33
CA PHE A 245 -22.32 -0.74 11.71
C PHE A 245 -21.97 -0.30 10.28
N MET A 246 -22.98 -0.02 9.46
CA MET A 246 -22.78 0.42 8.08
C MET A 246 -21.95 1.71 8.02
N ARG A 247 -22.26 2.68 8.88
CA ARG A 247 -21.53 3.96 8.97
C ARG A 247 -20.04 3.75 9.28
N LYS A 248 -19.73 2.89 10.25
CA LYS A 248 -18.35 2.61 10.69
C LYS A 248 -17.56 1.80 9.66
N GLN A 249 -18.20 0.78 9.10
CA GLN A 249 -17.56 -0.20 8.23
C GLN A 249 -17.40 0.32 6.81
N PHE A 250 -18.48 0.88 6.24
CA PHE A 250 -18.51 1.32 4.86
C PHE A 250 -18.31 2.82 4.68
N GLY A 251 -18.35 3.61 5.75
CA GLY A 251 -18.26 5.06 5.68
C GLY A 251 -19.61 5.74 5.43
N SER A 252 -19.58 7.07 5.24
CA SER A 252 -20.77 7.90 5.00
C SER A 252 -20.60 8.77 3.79
N ARG A 253 -21.62 8.84 2.93
CA ARG A 253 -21.60 9.50 1.60
C ARG A 253 -20.76 8.72 0.58
N ALA A 254 -21.14 8.82 -0.69
CA ALA A 254 -20.54 8.05 -1.78
C ALA A 254 -19.01 8.19 -1.87
N PHE A 255 -18.47 9.41 -1.74
CA PHE A 255 -17.03 9.65 -1.86
C PHE A 255 -16.19 9.14 -0.68
N ASN A 256 -16.79 8.86 0.48
CA ASN A 256 -16.10 8.23 1.61
C ASN A 256 -16.38 6.74 1.73
N LYS A 257 -17.11 6.14 0.77
CA LYS A 257 -17.41 4.71 0.83
C LYS A 257 -16.11 3.90 0.84
N LYS A 258 -16.03 2.86 1.64
CA LYS A 258 -14.90 1.93 1.70
C LYS A 258 -15.40 0.51 1.89
N ILE A 259 -14.62 -0.46 1.45
CA ILE A 259 -14.90 -1.88 1.64
C ILE A 259 -14.20 -2.32 2.94
N PRO A 260 -14.90 -2.93 3.90
CA PRO A 260 -14.28 -3.48 5.09
C PRO A 260 -13.23 -4.53 4.78
N SER A 261 -12.17 -4.60 5.60
CA SER A 261 -11.08 -5.57 5.41
C SER A 261 -11.60 -6.99 5.36
N TRP A 262 -12.56 -7.33 6.23
CA TRP A 262 -13.10 -8.68 6.31
C TRP A 262 -13.86 -9.12 5.04
N ILE A 263 -14.33 -8.18 4.21
CA ILE A 263 -14.88 -8.46 2.87
C ILE A 263 -13.74 -8.61 1.84
N LEU A 264 -12.73 -7.75 1.92
CA LEU A 264 -11.53 -7.87 1.08
C LEU A 264 -10.72 -9.13 1.36
N GLU A 265 -10.80 -9.68 2.56
CA GLU A 265 -10.10 -10.88 3.01
C GLU A 265 -10.97 -12.14 2.87
N GLN A 266 -12.11 -12.08 2.16
CA GLN A 266 -12.89 -13.27 1.84
C GLN A 266 -12.10 -14.22 0.94
N ARG A 267 -12.27 -15.53 1.09
CA ARG A 267 -11.75 -16.50 0.12
C ARG A 267 -12.37 -16.27 -1.25
N ASP A 268 -13.66 -15.93 -1.27
CA ASP A 268 -14.40 -15.60 -2.47
C ASP A 268 -15.17 -14.26 -2.32
N PRO A 269 -14.67 -13.14 -2.87
CA PRO A 269 -15.38 -11.87 -2.86
C PRO A 269 -16.38 -11.71 -4.00
N ARG A 270 -16.54 -12.70 -4.91
CA ARG A 270 -17.38 -12.56 -6.10
C ARG A 270 -18.81 -12.11 -5.78
N PRO A 271 -19.50 -12.67 -4.77
CA PRO A 271 -20.87 -12.25 -4.48
C PRO A 271 -20.96 -10.76 -4.13
N PHE A 272 -20.00 -10.24 -3.35
CA PHE A 272 -19.93 -8.81 -3.04
C PHE A 272 -19.68 -7.96 -4.29
N LEU A 273 -18.73 -8.35 -5.13
CA LEU A 273 -18.45 -7.63 -6.38
C LEU A 273 -19.67 -7.65 -7.31
N GLU A 274 -20.41 -8.76 -7.37
CA GLU A 274 -21.62 -8.89 -8.18
C GLU A 274 -22.73 -7.99 -7.68
N GLY A 275 -22.95 -7.90 -6.38
CA GLY A 275 -23.90 -6.95 -5.79
C GLY A 275 -23.50 -5.50 -6.06
N TRP A 276 -22.21 -5.17 -5.95
CA TRP A 276 -21.74 -3.81 -6.25
C TRP A 276 -21.89 -3.49 -7.75
N MET A 277 -21.59 -4.44 -8.62
CA MET A 277 -21.77 -4.34 -10.07
C MET A 277 -23.25 -4.27 -10.49
N GLN A 278 -24.19 -4.73 -9.67
CA GLN A 278 -25.61 -4.68 -9.98
C GLN A 278 -26.14 -3.23 -9.95
N GLY A 279 -25.67 -2.40 -9.02
CA GLY A 279 -26.07 -0.98 -8.95
C GLY A 279 -25.11 -0.04 -9.69
N ASP A 280 -23.82 -0.06 -9.34
CA ASP A 280 -22.81 0.89 -9.87
C ASP A 280 -22.14 0.41 -11.17
N GLY A 281 -22.58 -0.71 -11.73
CA GLY A 281 -21.86 -1.44 -12.76
C GLY A 281 -22.52 -1.47 -14.14
N PHE A 282 -21.69 -1.64 -15.16
CA PHE A 282 -22.10 -1.84 -16.54
C PHE A 282 -21.33 -3.03 -17.15
N ARG A 283 -22.07 -4.02 -17.66
CA ARG A 283 -21.49 -5.22 -18.29
C ARG A 283 -21.70 -5.17 -19.80
N ARG A 284 -20.61 -5.30 -20.57
CA ARG A 284 -20.66 -5.47 -22.03
C ARG A 284 -19.75 -6.60 -22.46
N GLY A 285 -20.36 -7.76 -22.72
CA GLY A 285 -19.63 -9.02 -22.90
C GLY A 285 -18.69 -9.27 -21.70
N ASN A 286 -17.44 -9.60 -21.98
CA ASN A 286 -16.45 -9.91 -20.94
C ASN A 286 -15.72 -8.66 -20.39
N THR A 287 -16.26 -7.46 -20.63
CA THR A 287 -15.76 -6.22 -20.01
C THR A 287 -16.79 -5.70 -19.02
N TRP A 288 -16.40 -5.66 -17.75
CA TRP A 288 -17.21 -5.10 -16.69
C TRP A 288 -16.62 -3.74 -16.30
N ARG A 289 -17.48 -2.74 -16.14
CA ARG A 289 -17.10 -1.38 -15.74
C ARG A 289 -17.84 -1.05 -14.47
N LEU A 290 -17.13 -0.53 -13.49
CA LEU A 290 -17.67 -0.12 -12.21
C LEU A 290 -17.36 1.36 -12.02
N HIS A 291 -18.36 2.16 -11.67
CA HIS A 291 -18.18 3.59 -11.43
C HIS A 291 -18.28 3.89 -9.93
N THR A 292 -17.38 4.72 -9.41
CA THR A 292 -17.46 5.17 -8.00
C THR A 292 -16.82 6.55 -7.83
N SER A 293 -17.33 7.34 -6.89
CA SER A 293 -16.69 8.60 -6.47
C SER A 293 -15.70 8.41 -5.31
N SER A 294 -15.63 7.21 -4.72
CA SER A 294 -14.66 6.90 -3.67
C SER A 294 -13.35 6.41 -4.27
N ARG A 295 -12.29 7.20 -4.05
CA ARG A 295 -10.91 6.81 -4.39
C ARG A 295 -10.51 5.52 -3.66
N THR A 296 -10.84 5.42 -2.37
CA THR A 296 -10.52 4.25 -1.56
C THR A 296 -11.18 3.00 -2.11
N ALA A 297 -12.47 3.06 -2.43
CA ALA A 297 -13.21 1.93 -3.01
C ALA A 297 -12.65 1.52 -4.37
N ALA A 298 -12.31 2.49 -5.24
CA ALA A 298 -11.71 2.21 -6.54
C ALA A 298 -10.38 1.46 -6.41
N TYR A 299 -9.53 1.84 -5.46
CA TYR A 299 -8.26 1.17 -5.20
C TYR A 299 -8.48 -0.21 -4.56
N GLN A 300 -9.41 -0.34 -3.62
CA GLN A 300 -9.78 -1.64 -3.04
C GLN A 300 -10.30 -2.64 -4.08
N ALA A 301 -10.93 -2.16 -5.15
CA ALA A 301 -11.32 -2.99 -6.29
C ALA A 301 -10.11 -3.62 -7.00
N LEU A 302 -8.91 -3.00 -6.97
CA LEU A 302 -7.67 -3.63 -7.46
C LEU A 302 -7.28 -4.84 -6.61
N LEU A 303 -7.34 -4.73 -5.28
CA LEU A 303 -7.08 -5.86 -4.38
C LEU A 303 -8.06 -6.99 -4.64
N MET A 304 -9.35 -6.66 -4.76
CA MET A 304 -10.41 -7.63 -5.03
C MET A 304 -10.21 -8.32 -6.39
N GLY A 305 -9.99 -7.56 -7.46
CA GLY A 305 -9.72 -8.09 -8.79
C GLY A 305 -8.48 -8.98 -8.82
N SER A 306 -7.40 -8.56 -8.16
CA SER A 306 -6.15 -9.32 -8.10
C SER A 306 -6.40 -10.75 -7.58
N ARG A 307 -7.20 -10.89 -6.52
CA ARG A 307 -7.61 -12.15 -5.90
C ARG A 307 -8.53 -12.98 -6.80
N LEU A 308 -9.44 -12.32 -7.52
CA LEU A 308 -10.30 -12.94 -8.52
C LEU A 308 -9.57 -13.37 -9.80
N GLY A 309 -8.25 -13.16 -9.88
CA GLY A 309 -7.46 -13.59 -11.02
C GLY A 309 -7.48 -12.62 -12.20
N VAL A 310 -8.00 -11.40 -12.01
CA VAL A 310 -8.08 -10.36 -13.04
C VAL A 310 -7.51 -9.05 -12.48
N MET A 311 -6.42 -8.55 -13.06
CA MET A 311 -5.95 -7.20 -12.73
C MET A 311 -6.87 -6.14 -13.35
N PRO A 312 -7.63 -5.36 -12.56
CA PRO A 312 -8.51 -4.33 -13.11
C PRO A 312 -7.70 -3.10 -13.53
N ALA A 313 -8.26 -2.28 -14.40
CA ALA A 313 -7.72 -0.99 -14.78
C ALA A 313 -8.49 0.15 -14.12
N ILE A 314 -7.80 1.07 -13.45
CA ILE A 314 -8.39 2.30 -12.93
C ILE A 314 -8.19 3.44 -13.93
N TYR A 315 -9.30 4.10 -14.25
CA TYR A 315 -9.32 5.37 -14.95
C TYR A 315 -9.92 6.43 -14.02
N LYS A 316 -9.25 7.57 -13.91
CA LYS A 316 -9.73 8.72 -13.16
C LYS A 316 -10.29 9.73 -14.15
N ASP A 317 -11.51 10.18 -13.92
CA ASP A 317 -12.10 11.29 -14.63
C ASP A 317 -12.04 12.54 -13.74
N ASP A 318 -11.12 13.42 -14.09
CA ASP A 318 -10.87 14.71 -13.42
C ASP A 318 -11.67 15.85 -14.03
N ARG A 319 -12.61 15.59 -14.95
CA ARG A 319 -13.47 16.64 -15.50
C ARG A 319 -14.25 17.28 -14.36
N GLU A 320 -13.89 18.52 -14.02
CA GLU A 320 -14.72 19.44 -13.23
C GLU A 320 -15.98 19.79 -14.04
N GLN A 321 -16.86 18.82 -14.27
CA GLN A 321 -18.16 19.14 -14.83
C GLN A 321 -18.94 19.88 -13.74
N ARG A 322 -18.97 21.21 -13.83
CA ARG A 322 -20.03 22.03 -13.23
C ARG A 322 -21.34 21.70 -13.96
N SER A 323 -21.85 20.49 -13.75
CA SER A 323 -23.14 20.11 -14.26
C SER A 323 -24.22 20.78 -13.42
N ILE A 324 -25.14 21.47 -14.08
CA ILE A 324 -26.42 21.79 -13.49
C ILE A 324 -27.26 20.52 -13.68
N ILE A 325 -27.55 19.80 -12.60
CA ILE A 325 -28.48 18.67 -12.62
C ILE A 325 -29.81 19.19 -12.10
N GLU A 326 -30.83 19.23 -12.96
CA GLU A 326 -32.18 19.74 -12.66
C GLU A 326 -32.18 21.14 -12.00
N GLY A 327 -31.43 22.08 -12.57
CA GLY A 327 -31.35 23.45 -12.04
C GLY A 327 -30.45 23.61 -10.80
N ARG A 328 -29.94 22.52 -10.21
CA ARG A 328 -29.01 22.57 -9.07
C ARG A 328 -27.56 22.52 -9.54
N ARG A 329 -26.76 23.48 -9.09
CA ARG A 329 -25.29 23.39 -9.22
C ARG A 329 -24.81 22.21 -8.38
N VAL A 330 -24.32 21.16 -9.02
CA VAL A 330 -23.65 20.07 -8.30
C VAL A 330 -22.15 20.32 -8.29
N ASN A 331 -21.54 20.09 -7.13
CA ASN A 331 -20.08 20.06 -6.99
C ASN A 331 -19.62 18.64 -7.32
N ALA A 332 -19.39 18.37 -8.61
CA ALA A 332 -18.94 17.06 -9.07
C ALA A 332 -17.54 16.77 -8.50
N LYS A 333 -17.47 15.72 -7.66
CA LYS A 333 -16.19 15.18 -7.19
C LYS A 333 -15.56 14.32 -8.29
N PRO A 334 -14.23 14.10 -8.28
CA PRO A 334 -13.59 13.17 -9.20
C PRO A 334 -14.29 11.82 -9.21
N SER A 335 -14.43 11.22 -10.39
CA SER A 335 -15.03 9.89 -10.52
C SER A 335 -13.99 8.89 -11.02
N TYR A 336 -14.14 7.65 -10.58
CA TYR A 336 -13.26 6.55 -10.91
C TYR A 336 -14.05 5.51 -11.67
N GLU A 337 -13.52 5.08 -12.80
CA GLU A 337 -14.01 3.93 -13.54
C GLU A 337 -13.00 2.78 -13.37
N VAL A 338 -13.45 1.68 -12.79
CA VAL A 338 -12.69 0.44 -12.65
C VAL A 338 -13.15 -0.54 -13.71
N ARG A 339 -12.24 -0.96 -14.60
CA ARG A 339 -12.53 -1.92 -15.68
C ARG A 339 -11.96 -3.29 -15.36
N PHE A 340 -12.82 -4.29 -15.33
CA PHE A 340 -12.43 -5.70 -15.28
C PHE A 340 -12.52 -6.27 -16.69
N HIS A 341 -11.36 -6.57 -17.28
CA HIS A 341 -11.27 -7.24 -18.57
C HIS A 341 -11.14 -8.74 -18.33
N LEU A 342 -12.30 -9.42 -18.25
CA LEU A 342 -12.37 -10.85 -18.04
C LEU A 342 -11.84 -11.62 -19.25
N GLU A 343 -11.54 -12.90 -19.05
CA GLU A 343 -11.09 -13.83 -20.09
C GLU A 343 -12.02 -13.78 -21.31
N GLY A 344 -11.47 -13.77 -22.52
CA GLY A 344 -12.23 -13.66 -23.77
C GLY A 344 -12.71 -12.24 -24.12
N SER A 345 -12.46 -11.22 -23.30
CA SER A 345 -12.68 -9.84 -23.75
C SER A 345 -11.63 -9.41 -24.79
N LYS A 346 -12.02 -8.58 -25.77
CA LYS A 346 -11.07 -8.00 -26.75
C LYS A 346 -9.89 -7.23 -26.14
N TYR A 347 -10.01 -6.86 -24.87
CA TYR A 347 -9.02 -6.15 -24.10
C TYR A 347 -8.58 -6.96 -22.88
N SER A 348 -8.85 -8.27 -22.83
CA SER A 348 -8.48 -9.18 -21.75
C SER A 348 -6.98 -9.08 -21.58
N ASN A 349 -6.55 -8.16 -20.72
CA ASN A 349 -5.19 -7.97 -20.30
C ASN A 349 -4.21 -8.24 -21.45
N LYS A 350 -4.27 -7.43 -22.52
CA LYS A 350 -3.41 -7.59 -23.72
C LYS A 350 -2.05 -8.03 -23.22
N ALA A 351 -1.63 -9.24 -23.59
CA ALA A 351 -0.50 -9.93 -22.93
C ALA A 351 0.81 -9.10 -22.93
N SER A 352 0.86 -8.04 -23.75
CA SER A 352 1.91 -7.02 -23.81
C SER A 352 1.93 -6.00 -22.64
N HIS A 353 0.90 -5.93 -21.79
CA HIS A 353 0.81 -4.93 -20.71
C HIS A 353 0.80 -5.54 -19.31
N VAL A 354 0.26 -6.75 -19.17
CA VAL A 354 0.19 -7.44 -17.88
C VAL A 354 0.34 -8.95 -18.08
N VAL A 355 1.06 -9.59 -17.17
CA VAL A 355 1.25 -11.03 -17.12
C VAL A 355 0.94 -11.53 -15.72
N ARG A 356 -0.04 -12.43 -15.62
CA ARG A 356 -0.39 -13.11 -14.36
C ARG A 356 0.61 -14.23 -14.07
N THR A 357 0.94 -14.38 -12.80
CA THR A 357 1.76 -15.47 -12.24
C THR A 357 1.03 -16.07 -11.03
N SER A 358 1.57 -17.14 -10.46
CA SER A 358 1.03 -17.75 -9.24
C SER A 358 1.11 -16.86 -7.99
N LYS A 359 1.90 -15.78 -8.02
CA LYS A 359 2.11 -14.88 -6.86
C LYS A 359 1.57 -13.47 -7.06
N GLY A 360 1.21 -13.08 -8.28
CA GLY A 360 0.85 -11.70 -8.62
C GLY A 360 0.88 -11.43 -10.11
N TYR A 361 0.95 -10.15 -10.44
CA TYR A 361 0.92 -9.63 -11.79
C TYR A 361 2.17 -8.79 -12.05
N TRP A 362 2.82 -9.07 -13.17
CA TRP A 362 3.80 -8.17 -13.75
C TRP A 362 3.10 -7.21 -14.68
N ILE A 363 3.34 -5.92 -14.50
CA ILE A 363 2.64 -4.86 -15.22
C ILE A 363 3.69 -3.95 -15.85
N ARG A 364 3.61 -3.77 -17.16
CA ARG A 364 4.59 -2.97 -17.91
C ARG A 364 4.48 -1.50 -17.51
N ILE A 365 5.61 -0.82 -17.45
CA ILE A 365 5.64 0.63 -17.24
C ILE A 365 5.14 1.32 -18.51
N LYS A 366 4.09 2.14 -18.39
CA LYS A 366 3.56 2.95 -19.49
C LYS A 366 4.39 4.22 -19.66
N GLU A 367 4.69 4.87 -18.54
CA GLU A 367 5.30 6.19 -18.53
C GLU A 367 6.16 6.41 -17.28
N ILE A 368 7.25 7.16 -17.47
CA ILE A 368 8.14 7.62 -16.42
C ILE A 368 8.34 9.11 -16.64
N GLN A 369 8.13 9.90 -15.60
CA GLN A 369 8.36 11.34 -15.59
C GLN A 369 9.25 11.71 -14.41
N ARG A 370 9.80 12.93 -14.46
CA ARG A 370 10.54 13.55 -13.37
C ARG A 370 9.88 14.85 -12.98
N GLU A 371 9.72 15.09 -11.68
CA GLU A 371 9.18 16.35 -11.17
C GLU A 371 10.08 16.91 -10.07
N LYS A 372 10.20 18.24 -10.00
CA LYS A 372 10.87 18.89 -8.87
C LYS A 372 9.97 18.85 -7.64
N PHE A 373 10.54 18.48 -6.51
CA PHE A 373 9.82 18.41 -5.25
C PHE A 373 10.64 19.03 -4.12
N SER A 374 9.95 19.74 -3.24
CA SER A 374 10.49 20.21 -1.97
C SER A 374 9.43 20.00 -0.90
N GLY A 375 9.71 19.13 0.06
CA GLY A 375 8.75 18.76 1.09
C GLY A 375 9.20 17.57 1.91
N LYS A 376 8.24 16.97 2.62
CA LYS A 376 8.50 15.80 3.45
C LYS A 376 8.37 14.53 2.63
N VAL A 377 9.32 13.63 2.83
CA VAL A 377 9.27 12.26 2.31
C VAL A 377 9.34 11.28 3.47
N CYS A 378 8.62 10.17 3.33
CA CYS A 378 8.44 9.15 4.33
C CYS A 378 8.84 7.78 3.79
N ASN A 379 9.18 6.89 4.71
CA ASN A 379 9.26 5.45 4.46
C ASN A 379 8.77 4.71 5.71
N MET A 380 8.50 3.43 5.61
CA MET A 380 8.09 2.62 6.75
C MET A 380 8.72 1.23 6.67
N GLU A 381 9.10 0.65 7.79
CA GLU A 381 9.58 -0.72 7.87
C GLU A 381 8.41 -1.69 8.15
N THR A 382 8.47 -2.85 7.52
CA THR A 382 7.49 -3.96 7.57
C THR A 382 8.28 -5.27 7.66
N PRO A 383 7.72 -6.32 8.29
CA PRO A 383 8.38 -7.62 8.45
C PRO A 383 8.94 -8.24 7.15
N SER A 384 8.20 -8.15 6.05
CA SER A 384 8.61 -8.66 4.73
C SER A 384 9.64 -7.81 4.01
N ASN A 385 9.99 -6.66 4.56
CA ASN A 385 10.79 -5.63 3.92
C ASN A 385 10.14 -4.98 2.68
N THR A 386 8.81 -5.06 2.54
CA THR A 386 8.09 -4.54 1.36
C THR A 386 6.72 -3.98 1.72
N TYR A 387 6.23 -3.05 0.90
CA TYR A 387 4.84 -2.59 0.95
C TYR A 387 4.34 -2.18 -0.45
N LEU A 388 3.02 -2.11 -0.60
CA LEU A 388 2.32 -1.85 -1.85
C LEU A 388 1.89 -0.38 -1.94
N LEU A 389 2.48 0.33 -2.90
CA LEU A 389 1.94 1.59 -3.44
C LEU A 389 1.07 1.22 -4.65
N SER A 390 1.28 1.78 -5.84
CA SER A 390 0.68 1.17 -7.05
C SER A 390 1.34 -0.17 -7.41
N PHE A 391 2.56 -0.43 -6.92
CA PHE A 391 3.33 -1.65 -7.11
C PHE A 391 4.26 -1.85 -5.89
N ILE A 392 4.88 -3.02 -5.80
CA ILE A 392 5.77 -3.36 -4.68
C ILE A 392 7.06 -2.53 -4.71
N VAL A 393 7.33 -1.90 -3.57
CA VAL A 393 8.59 -1.23 -3.28
C VAL A 393 9.26 -1.87 -2.06
N HIS A 394 10.58 -1.75 -1.98
CA HIS A 394 11.34 -2.18 -0.81
C HIS A 394 11.21 -1.14 0.29
N ASN A 395 11.16 -1.56 1.54
CA ASN A 395 11.29 -0.64 2.66
C ASN A 395 12.74 -0.55 3.17
N CYS A 396 12.97 0.07 4.31
CA CYS A 396 14.29 0.27 4.89
C CYS A 396 15.07 1.38 4.18
N ALA A 397 15.75 2.17 5.00
CA ALA A 397 16.79 3.08 4.58
C ALA A 397 18.09 2.52 5.12
N ASP A 398 19.18 2.95 4.51
CA ASP A 398 20.55 2.61 4.87
C ASP A 398 20.93 3.19 6.23
N LEU A 399 20.34 2.68 7.31
CA LEU A 399 20.50 3.25 8.64
C LEU A 399 21.57 2.50 9.44
N PRO A 400 22.08 3.10 10.52
CA PRO A 400 22.72 2.46 11.66
C PRO A 400 21.71 1.98 12.75
N PRO A 401 22.18 1.22 13.76
CA PRO A 401 21.33 0.62 14.81
C PRO A 401 20.47 1.62 15.57
N GLU A 402 19.24 1.20 15.94
CA GLU A 402 18.39 1.91 16.89
C GLU A 402 18.35 1.16 18.24
N PHE A 403 18.39 1.91 19.34
CA PHE A 403 18.27 1.36 20.68
C PHE A 403 16.80 1.21 21.04
N SER A 404 16.36 -0.02 21.28
CA SER A 404 15.03 -0.27 21.81
C SER A 404 14.98 0.10 23.29
N SER A 405 14.20 1.13 23.61
CA SER A 405 14.02 1.58 24.99
C SER A 405 13.14 0.65 25.83
N GLN A 406 12.44 -0.30 25.20
CA GLN A 406 11.50 -1.20 25.88
C GLN A 406 12.18 -2.43 26.49
N ASP A 407 13.14 -3.02 25.78
CA ASP A 407 13.85 -4.24 26.20
C ASP A 407 15.37 -4.00 26.43
N GLY A 408 15.85 -2.77 26.21
CA GLY A 408 17.25 -2.41 26.41
C GLY A 408 18.21 -3.04 25.39
N THR A 409 17.69 -3.56 24.27
CA THR A 409 18.49 -4.18 23.21
C THR A 409 18.75 -3.21 22.06
N TRP A 410 19.87 -3.41 21.36
CA TRP A 410 20.12 -2.74 20.08
C TRP A 410 19.60 -3.66 18.98
N THR A 411 18.64 -3.18 18.19
CA THR A 411 18.15 -3.92 17.04
C THR A 411 19.00 -3.56 15.82
N GLY A 412 19.31 -4.57 15.00
CA GLY A 412 19.52 -4.34 13.58
C GLY A 412 20.88 -4.65 12.97
N TYR A 413 22.01 -4.82 13.67
CA TYR A 413 23.30 -4.96 12.95
C TYR A 413 24.22 -6.05 13.48
N ARG A 414 24.79 -6.81 12.53
CA ARG A 414 25.99 -7.63 12.71
C ARG A 414 27.15 -6.85 12.10
N LEU A 415 28.22 -6.66 12.86
CA LEU A 415 29.47 -6.11 12.32
C LEU A 415 30.42 -7.26 11.96
N ASP A 416 30.96 -7.36 10.74
CA ASP A 416 32.03 -8.32 10.38
C ASP A 416 33.39 -7.60 10.23
N GLY A 417 34.48 -8.28 10.60
CA GLY A 417 35.76 -7.61 10.91
C GLY A 417 37.02 -8.11 10.20
N ASP A 418 36.94 -8.81 9.06
CA ASP A 418 38.14 -9.12 8.26
C ASP A 418 37.91 -9.06 6.72
N LYS A 419 39.02 -9.09 5.94
CA LYS A 419 39.00 -8.95 4.47
C LYS A 419 38.32 -10.14 3.78
N THR A 420 38.52 -11.35 4.29
CA THR A 420 37.87 -12.57 3.77
C THR A 420 36.37 -12.56 4.03
N HIS A 421 35.95 -11.93 5.13
CA HIS A 421 34.56 -11.82 5.55
C HIS A 421 33.87 -10.66 4.85
N THR A 422 34.54 -9.55 4.55
CA THR A 422 33.92 -8.41 3.85
C THR A 422 33.41 -8.82 2.47
N ALA A 423 34.23 -9.50 1.66
CA ALA A 423 33.81 -10.01 0.35
C ALA A 423 32.71 -11.08 0.48
N SER A 424 32.83 -11.98 1.46
CA SER A 424 31.83 -13.02 1.75
C SER A 424 30.49 -12.45 2.22
N THR A 425 30.52 -11.44 3.08
CA THR A 425 29.36 -10.73 3.62
C THR A 425 28.67 -9.91 2.55
N LEU A 426 29.43 -9.19 1.70
CA LEU A 426 28.88 -8.52 0.53
C LEU A 426 28.28 -9.51 -0.48
N LYS A 427 28.90 -10.68 -0.68
CA LYS A 427 28.37 -11.76 -1.53
C LYS A 427 27.10 -12.38 -0.94
N ARG A 428 27.04 -12.56 0.38
CA ARG A 428 25.97 -13.26 1.09
C ARG A 428 24.73 -12.39 1.32
N TYR A 429 24.93 -11.13 1.72
CA TYR A 429 23.84 -10.23 2.10
C TYR A 429 23.62 -9.10 1.10
N GLY A 430 24.55 -8.87 0.17
CA GLY A 430 24.46 -7.79 -0.81
C GLY A 430 24.68 -6.40 -0.20
N ARG A 431 24.93 -5.40 -1.06
CA ARG A 431 25.11 -3.99 -0.63
C ARG A 431 23.84 -3.37 -0.04
N HIS A 432 22.67 -3.92 -0.33
CA HIS A 432 21.38 -3.47 0.21
C HIS A 432 21.17 -3.85 1.69
N LYS A 433 22.01 -4.72 2.26
CA LYS A 433 22.00 -5.08 3.68
C LYS A 433 23.37 -4.94 4.34
N ALA A 434 24.42 -4.55 3.62
CA ALA A 434 25.78 -4.52 4.16
C ALA A 434 26.59 -3.27 3.78
N TRP A 435 27.27 -2.67 4.76
CA TRP A 435 27.84 -1.31 4.72
C TRP A 435 29.25 -1.30 5.27
N ILE A 436 30.25 -0.80 4.52
CA ILE A 436 31.59 -0.60 5.10
C ILE A 436 31.60 0.76 5.79
N ASP A 437 31.73 0.78 7.11
CA ASP A 437 31.84 2.02 7.89
C ASP A 437 33.31 2.26 8.27
N PRO A 438 33.96 3.31 7.74
CA PRO A 438 35.37 3.58 8.02
C PRO A 438 35.62 4.18 9.42
N ALA A 439 34.58 4.67 10.11
CA ALA A 439 34.68 5.23 11.45
C ALA A 439 34.80 4.12 12.51
N TYR A 440 34.17 2.97 12.28
CA TYR A 440 34.35 1.80 13.12
C TYR A 440 35.56 1.01 12.66
N LYS A 441 36.52 0.81 13.56
CA LYS A 441 37.69 -0.02 13.30
C LYS A 441 37.83 -1.09 14.37
N PHE A 442 38.04 -2.33 13.94
CA PHE A 442 38.47 -3.41 14.81
C PHE A 442 39.91 -3.79 14.41
N GLU A 443 40.84 -3.73 15.37
CA GLU A 443 42.28 -3.95 15.11
C GLU A 443 42.80 -3.10 13.92
N GLY A 444 42.37 -1.84 13.86
CA GLY A 444 42.78 -0.89 12.82
C GLY A 444 42.11 -1.07 11.45
N LYS A 445 41.27 -2.10 11.26
CA LYS A 445 40.58 -2.36 9.98
C LYS A 445 39.13 -1.89 10.02
N PRO A 446 38.60 -1.29 8.94
CA PRO A 446 37.18 -0.97 8.80
C PRO A 446 36.31 -2.22 8.99
N VAL A 447 35.17 -2.07 9.65
CA VAL A 447 34.18 -3.14 9.85
C VAL A 447 33.00 -2.97 8.89
N ILE A 448 32.36 -4.08 8.53
CA ILE A 448 31.15 -4.08 7.70
C ILE A 448 29.91 -4.29 8.57
N LEU A 449 28.97 -3.35 8.57
CA LEU A 449 27.65 -3.46 9.21
C LEU A 449 26.72 -4.30 8.33
N VAL A 450 25.93 -5.19 8.91
CA VAL A 450 24.98 -6.06 8.19
C VAL A 450 23.61 -6.01 8.85
N TYR A 451 22.61 -5.50 8.14
CA TYR A 451 21.25 -5.33 8.64
C TYR A 451 20.49 -6.67 8.76
N ASN A 452 19.84 -6.92 9.91
CA ASN A 452 18.99 -8.10 10.14
C ASN A 452 19.67 -9.45 9.81
N ALA A 453 20.94 -9.62 10.19
CA ALA A 453 21.63 -10.90 10.04
C ALA A 453 21.06 -11.93 11.03
N SER A 454 20.08 -12.73 10.61
CA SER A 454 19.68 -13.93 11.36
C SER A 454 20.89 -14.84 11.54
N GLN A 455 20.97 -15.52 12.69
CA GLN A 455 21.87 -16.66 12.81
C GLN A 455 21.33 -17.71 11.84
N SER A 456 22.01 -17.92 10.72
CA SER A 456 21.86 -19.17 9.99
C SER A 456 22.26 -20.28 10.95
N ASN A 457 21.29 -21.12 11.32
CA ASN A 457 21.58 -22.46 11.80
C ASN A 457 22.43 -23.20 10.77
#